data_AF-A0A1S6L958-F1
#
_entry.id   AF-A0A1S6L958-F1
#
_cell.length_a   1.000
_cell.length_b   1.000
_cell.length_c   1.000
_cell.angle_alpha   90.00
_cell.angle_beta   90.00
_cell.angle_gamma   90.00
#
_symmetry.space_group_name_H-M   'P 1'
#
loop_
_entity.id
_entity.type
_entity.pdbx_description
1 polymer ?
#
loop_
_entity_poly.entity_id
_entity_poly.type
_entity_poly.pdbx_seq_one_letter_code
_entity_poly.pdbx_strand_id
1 'polypeptide(L)' 'PEFEPISWEEAIGEIADQIMELREDRETEKFMVTRGRYTYLRPIIYNDLPKIIGSPNNISHS' A
#
# COMPACT_ATOMS: atom_id res chain seq x y z
N PRO A 1 -13.37 12.32 -12.96
CA PRO A 1 -12.15 11.50 -13.10
C PRO A 1 -12.13 10.82 -14.47
N GLU A 2 -10.97 10.81 -15.12
CA GLU A 2 -10.72 10.19 -16.42
C GLU A 2 -9.94 8.89 -16.18
N PHE A 3 -10.64 7.83 -15.76
CA PHE A 3 -10.01 6.52 -15.53
C PHE A 3 -9.85 5.77 -16.84
N GLU A 4 -8.65 5.26 -17.08
CA GLU A 4 -8.33 4.46 -18.25
C GLU A 4 -8.10 2.98 -17.87
N PRO A 5 -8.45 2.03 -18.75
CA PRO A 5 -8.18 0.62 -18.52
C PRO A 5 -6.69 0.30 -18.74
N ILE A 6 -6.07 -0.34 -17.75
CA ILE A 6 -4.69 -0.83 -17.81
C ILE A 6 -4.62 -2.30 -17.42
N SER A 7 -3.49 -2.95 -17.73
CA SER A 7 -3.27 -4.34 -17.32
C SER A 7 -2.99 -4.45 -15.82
N TRP A 8 -3.16 -5.65 -15.26
CA TRP A 8 -2.77 -5.92 -13.88
C TRP A 8 -1.26 -5.78 -13.64
N GLU A 9 -0.45 -6.16 -14.63
CA GLU A 9 1.00 -6.05 -14.56
C GLU A 9 1.44 -4.58 -14.49
N GLU A 10 0.84 -3.74 -15.33
CA GLU A 10 1.06 -2.29 -15.34
C GLU A 10 0.63 -1.65 -14.02
N ALA A 11 -0.60 -1.92 -13.56
CA ALA A 11 -1.13 -1.34 -12.32
C ALA A 11 -0.28 -1.68 -11.08
N ILE A 12 0.17 -2.94 -10.98
CA ILE A 12 0.98 -3.38 -9.84
C ILE A 12 2.43 -2.89 -9.97
N GLY A 13 2.96 -2.82 -11.19
CA GLY A 13 4.27 -2.23 -11.48
C GLY A 13 4.35 -0.79 -11.02
N GLU A 14 3.38 0.05 -11.41
CA GLU A 14 3.34 1.46 -11.00
C GLU A 14 3.29 1.64 -9.48
N ILE A 15 2.47 0.85 -8.78
CA ILE A 15 2.40 0.89 -7.31
C ILE A 15 3.75 0.47 -6.69
N ALA A 16 4.38 -0.57 -7.23
CA ALA A 16 5.65 -1.08 -6.72
C ALA A 16 6.78 -0.07 -6.90
N ASP A 17 6.87 0.59 -8.06
CA ASP A 17 7.87 1.61 -8.34
C ASP A 17 7.77 2.77 -7.34
N GLN A 18 6.56 3.27 -7.07
CA GLN A 18 6.33 4.31 -6.07
C GLN A 18 6.70 3.87 -4.64
N ILE A 19 6.45 2.61 -4.26
CA ILE A 19 6.88 2.08 -2.96
C ILE A 19 8.42 2.02 -2.87
N MET A 20 9.09 1.68 -3.97
CA MET A 20 10.55 1.62 -4.02
C MET A 20 11.19 3.00 -3.93
N GLU A 21 10.64 4.01 -4.62
CA GLU A 21 11.06 5.41 -4.48
C GLU A 21 11.02 5.88 -3.02
N LEU A 22 9.92 5.61 -2.30
CA LEU A 22 9.81 5.94 -0.88
C LEU A 22 10.89 5.26 -0.01
N ARG A 23 11.33 4.05 -0.37
CA ARG A 23 12.42 3.36 0.33
C ARG A 23 13.77 3.99 0.04
N GLU A 24 14.03 4.32 -1.22
CA GLU A 24 15.29 4.94 -1.65
C GLU A 24 15.49 6.31 -0.99
N ASP A 25 14.41 7.08 -0.91
CA ASP A 25 14.40 8.42 -0.29
C ASP A 25 14.35 8.38 1.24
N ARG A 26 14.17 7.19 1.85
CA ARG A 26 14.01 6.98 3.30
C ARG A 26 12.80 7.71 3.88
N GLU A 27 11.71 7.74 3.13
CA GLU A 27 10.45 8.39 3.50
C GLU A 27 9.29 7.38 3.54
N THR A 28 9.57 6.13 3.94
CA THR A 28 8.60 5.03 3.93
C THR A 28 7.39 5.28 4.83
N GLU A 29 7.49 6.18 5.81
CA GLU A 29 6.37 6.64 6.62
C GLU A 29 5.28 7.33 5.78
N LYS A 30 5.56 7.80 4.56
CA LYS A 30 4.53 8.38 3.68
C LYS A 30 3.60 7.33 3.07
N PHE A 31 3.98 6.05 3.03
CA PHE A 31 3.10 4.96 2.60
C PHE A 31 2.01 4.73 3.64
N MET A 32 0.76 4.54 3.21
CA MET A 32 -0.38 4.34 4.12
C MET A 32 -1.32 3.26 3.61
N VAL A 33 -1.82 2.44 4.53
CA VAL A 33 -2.96 1.55 4.30
C VAL A 33 -4.14 2.03 5.12
N THR A 34 -5.22 2.45 4.45
CA THR A 34 -6.51 2.69 5.10
C THR A 34 -7.41 1.48 4.89
N ARG A 35 -8.07 1.03 5.96
CA ARG A 35 -8.92 -0.17 5.90
C ARG A 35 -10.34 0.14 6.34
N GLY A 36 -11.26 -0.04 5.40
CA GLY A 36 -12.69 -0.12 5.64
C GLY A 36 -13.10 -1.49 6.20
N ARG A 37 -14.17 -2.09 5.65
CA ARG A 37 -14.63 -3.44 6.04
C ARG A 37 -13.53 -4.47 5.79
N TYR A 38 -13.46 -5.48 6.65
CA TYR A 38 -12.42 -6.52 6.59
C TYR A 38 -12.93 -7.91 6.98
N THR A 39 -12.18 -8.93 6.56
CA THR A 39 -12.35 -10.34 6.98
C THR A 39 -11.13 -10.80 7.78
N TYR A 40 -11.08 -12.07 8.18
CA TYR A 40 -10.02 -12.58 9.05
C TYR A 40 -8.65 -12.74 8.37
N LEU A 41 -8.57 -12.66 7.03
CA LEU A 41 -7.29 -12.64 6.30
C LEU A 41 -6.63 -11.26 6.23
N ARG A 42 -7.21 -10.26 6.94
CA ARG A 42 -6.68 -8.90 7.02
C ARG A 42 -5.19 -8.75 7.40
N PRO A 43 -4.53 -9.63 8.19
CA PRO A 43 -3.17 -9.35 8.66
C PRO A 43 -2.18 -9.11 7.52
N ILE A 44 -2.31 -9.82 6.40
CA ILE A 44 -1.36 -9.74 5.28
C ILE A 44 -1.26 -8.31 4.74
N ILE A 45 -2.38 -7.72 4.30
CA ILE A 45 -2.37 -6.40 3.68
C ILE A 45 -2.39 -5.28 4.74
N TYR A 46 -3.12 -5.46 5.83
CA TYR A 46 -3.30 -4.38 6.81
C TYR A 46 -2.15 -4.24 7.80
N ASN A 47 -1.56 -5.35 8.26
CA ASN A 47 -0.56 -5.34 9.30
C ASN A 47 0.84 -5.57 8.74
N ASP A 48 1.02 -6.64 7.95
CA ASP A 48 2.34 -7.12 7.57
C ASP A 48 2.92 -6.28 6.42
N LEU A 49 2.14 -5.99 5.38
CA LEU A 49 2.56 -5.19 4.23
C LEU A 49 3.15 -3.81 4.61
N PRO A 50 2.46 -2.92 5.34
CA PRO A 50 3.03 -1.62 5.72
C PRO A 50 4.27 -1.76 6.59
N LYS A 51 4.34 -2.76 7.48
CA LYS A 51 5.53 -3.04 8.30
C LYS A 51 6.72 -3.51 7.49
N ILE A 52 6.50 -4.38 6.50
CA ILE A 52 7.54 -4.81 5.56
C ILE A 52 8.06 -3.59 4.79
N ILE A 53 7.17 -2.70 4.35
CA ILE A 53 7.52 -1.45 3.67
C ILE A 53 8.32 -0.51 4.57
N GLY A 54 8.05 -0.52 5.88
CA GLY A 54 8.69 0.37 6.86
C GLY A 54 7.80 1.53 7.31
N SER A 55 6.49 1.41 7.10
CA SER A 55 5.50 2.43 7.50
C SER A 55 4.75 2.04 8.78
N PRO A 56 4.53 2.99 9.70
CA PRO A 56 3.62 2.81 10.83
C PRO A 56 2.14 3.07 10.47
N ASN A 57 1.84 3.50 9.24
CA ASN A 57 0.54 4.08 8.88
C ASN A 57 -0.47 3.04 8.37
N ASN A 58 -0.87 2.12 9.23
CA ASN A 58 -2.00 1.23 9.00
C ASN A 58 -3.24 1.68 9.79
N ILE A 59 -4.15 2.41 9.15
CA ILE A 59 -5.30 3.07 9.79
C ILE A 59 -6.59 2.30 9.54
N SER A 60 -7.25 1.87 10.62
CA SER A 60 -8.53 1.15 10.60
C SER A 60 -9.70 2.09 10.91
N HIS A 61 -10.87 1.79 10.36
CA HIS A 61 -12.13 2.47 10.72
C HIS A 61 -12.75 2.03 12.07
N SER A 62 -12.01 1.26 12.87
CA SER A 62 -12.43 0.66 14.15
C SER A 62 -11.21 0.43 15.03
#